data_AF-F4WI34-F1
#
_entry.id   AF-F4WI34-F1
#
_cell.length_a   1.000
_cell.length_b   1.000
_cell.length_c   1.000
_cell.angle_alpha   90.00
_cell.angle_beta   90.00
_cell.angle_gamma   90.00
#
_symmetry.space_group_name_H-M   'P 1'
#
loop_
_entity.id
_entity.type
_entity.pdbx_description
1 polymer ?
#
loop_
_entity_poly.entity_id
_entity_poly.type
_entity_poly.pdbx_seq_one_letter_code
_entity_poly.pdbx_strand_id
1 'polypeptide(L)'
;MYGRLEEADPLVTSLCADKDPILRRSGMYTLAMAYCGTGNNQAIRKLLHVAVSDVNDDVRRAAVTGLGFLLFRSSYEIMSFSLEASPRVRIIEGRWIEWAGFAGN
;
A
#
# COMPACT_ATOMS: atom_id res chain seq x y z
N MET A 1 11.47 12.34 6.84
CA MET A 1 10.50 13.27 7.45
C MET A 1 9.50 12.42 8.25
N TYR A 2 9.61 12.38 9.58
CA TYR A 2 8.83 11.44 10.42
C TYR A 2 7.80 12.19 11.25
N GLY A 3 6.55 11.70 11.31
CA GLY A 3 5.49 12.25 12.15
C GLY A 3 5.02 13.67 11.79
N ARG A 4 5.41 14.20 10.63
CA ARG A 4 5.06 15.56 10.16
C ARG A 4 3.76 15.65 9.37
N LEU A 5 3.10 14.51 9.10
CA LEU A 5 1.78 14.44 8.46
C LEU A 5 1.69 15.33 7.20
N GLU A 6 0.73 16.25 7.17
CA GLU A 6 0.41 17.13 6.03
C GLU A 6 1.57 18.05 5.63
N GLU A 7 2.51 18.37 6.53
CA GLU A 7 3.69 19.16 6.17
C GLU A 7 4.63 18.42 5.23
N ALA A 8 4.55 17.09 5.16
CA ALA A 8 5.35 16.26 4.25
C ALA A 8 4.73 16.14 2.85
N ASP A 9 3.45 16.47 2.67
CA ASP A 9 2.75 16.36 1.39
C ASP A 9 3.37 17.14 0.23
N PRO A 10 3.84 18.40 0.38
CA PRO A 10 4.47 19.11 -0.73
C PRO A 10 5.79 18.45 -1.16
N LEU A 11 6.56 17.93 -0.21
CA LEU A 11 7.80 17.22 -0.51
C LEU A 11 7.52 15.89 -1.21
N VAL A 12 6.53 15.12 -0.75
CA VAL A 12 6.12 13.85 -1.39
C VAL A 12 5.64 14.11 -2.81
N THR A 13 4.82 15.14 -3.02
CA THR A 13 4.34 15.52 -4.37
C THR A 13 5.50 15.84 -5.30
N SER A 14 6.48 16.62 -4.82
CA SER A 14 7.68 16.94 -5.60
C SER A 14 8.50 15.70 -5.96
N LEU A 15 8.65 14.76 -5.03
CA LEU A 15 9.40 13.52 -5.26
C LEU A 15 8.68 12.55 -6.20
N CYS A 16 7.34 12.50 -6.15
CA CYS A 16 6.52 11.65 -7.02
C CYS A 16 6.45 12.19 -8.46
N ALA A 17 6.60 13.50 -8.66
CA ALA A 17 6.58 14.12 -9.99
C ALA A 17 7.90 13.92 -10.75
N ASP A 18 8.95 13.42 -10.09
CA ASP A 18 10.25 13.25 -10.71
C ASP A 18 10.27 12.07 -11.70
N LYS A 19 11.08 12.21 -12.75
CA LYS A 19 11.29 11.17 -13.75
C LYS A 19 12.10 10.02 -13.16
N ASP A 20 12.98 10.31 -12.20
CA ASP A 20 13.85 9.29 -11.61
C ASP A 20 13.08 8.34 -10.68
N PRO A 21 13.11 7.01 -10.94
CA PRO A 21 12.38 6.04 -10.14
C PRO A 21 12.90 5.95 -8.69
N ILE A 22 14.17 6.29 -8.46
CA ILE A 22 14.78 6.34 -7.12
C ILE A 22 14.12 7.44 -6.28
N LEU A 23 13.89 8.60 -6.87
CA LEU A 23 13.25 9.73 -6.19
C LEU A 23 11.78 9.42 -5.90
N ARG A 24 11.03 8.86 -6.86
CA ARG A 24 9.64 8.41 -6.62
C ARG A 24 9.56 7.38 -5.49
N ARG A 25 10.47 6.41 -5.47
CA ARG A 25 10.59 5.42 -4.38
C ARG A 25 10.86 6.08 -3.03
N SER A 26 11.77 7.06 -2.98
CA SER A 26 12.06 7.79 -1.75
C SER A 26 10.84 8.60 -1.25
N GLY A 27 10.02 9.11 -2.17
CA GLY A 27 8.73 9.75 -1.89
C GLY A 27 7.75 8.78 -1.21
N MET A 28 7.68 7.53 -1.66
CA MET A 28 6.80 6.51 -1.06
C MET A 28 7.18 6.20 0.39
N TYR A 29 8.48 6.05 0.68
CA TYR A 29 8.93 5.84 2.07
C TYR A 29 8.76 7.10 2.93
N THR A 30 8.92 8.28 2.36
CA THR A 30 8.68 9.55 3.07
C THR A 30 7.21 9.69 3.45
N LEU A 31 6.29 9.35 2.54
CA LEU A 31 4.86 9.32 2.82
C LEU A 31 4.52 8.27 3.89
N ALA A 32 5.06 7.07 3.77
CA ALA A 32 4.85 5.99 4.73
C ALA A 32 5.30 6.37 6.16
N MET A 33 6.46 7.02 6.28
CA MET A 33 7.02 7.44 7.57
C MET A 33 6.36 8.71 8.12
N ALA A 34 5.86 9.60 7.26
CA ALA A 34 5.12 10.78 7.70
C ALA A 34 3.78 10.42 8.35
N TYR A 35 3.10 9.40 7.82
CA TYR A 35 1.77 8.95 8.26
C TYR A 35 1.76 7.62 9.03
N CYS A 36 2.93 7.14 9.47
CA CYS A 36 3.06 5.87 10.19
C CYS A 36 2.11 5.79 11.39
N GLY A 37 1.28 4.74 11.44
CA GLY A 37 0.34 4.50 12.55
C GLY A 37 -0.82 5.49 12.70
N THR A 38 -1.04 6.39 11.72
CA THR A 38 -2.17 7.34 11.74
C THR A 38 -3.44 6.83 11.07
N GLY A 39 -3.33 5.89 10.11
CA GLY A 39 -4.47 5.38 9.36
C GLY A 39 -5.17 6.45 8.48
N ASN A 40 -4.45 7.49 8.03
CA ASN A 40 -5.06 8.52 7.20
C ASN A 40 -5.50 7.98 5.82
N ASN A 41 -6.80 8.01 5.56
CA ASN A 41 -7.43 7.55 4.32
C ASN A 41 -6.89 8.24 3.06
N GLN A 42 -6.44 9.49 3.14
CA GLN A 42 -5.86 10.18 1.99
C GLN A 42 -4.49 9.59 1.61
N ALA A 43 -3.64 9.32 2.61
CA ALA A 43 -2.32 8.74 2.39
C ALA A 43 -2.43 7.29 1.90
N ILE A 44 -3.40 6.51 2.40
CA ILE A 44 -3.71 5.16 1.92
C ILE A 44 -4.10 5.18 0.43
N ARG A 45 -5.02 6.07 0.03
CA ARG A 45 -5.44 6.21 -1.37
C ARG A 45 -4.28 6.61 -2.29
N LYS A 46 -3.41 7.53 -1.84
CA LYS A 46 -2.21 7.94 -2.59
C LYS A 46 -1.26 6.76 -2.81
N LEU A 47 -0.98 5.98 -1.76
CA LEU A 47 -0.11 4.79 -1.86
C LEU A 47 -0.71 3.72 -2.79
N LEU A 48 -2.01 3.44 -2.68
CA LEU A 48 -2.69 2.49 -3.57
C LEU A 48 -2.68 2.95 -5.03
N HIS A 49 -2.87 4.24 -5.27
CA HIS A 49 -2.82 4.78 -6.62
C HIS A 49 -1.44 4.55 -7.24
N VAL A 50 -0.36 4.92 -6.54
CA VAL A 50 1.03 4.72 -7.03
C VAL A 50 1.38 3.25 -7.15
N ALA A 51 0.86 2.39 -6.28
CA ALA A 51 1.08 0.94 -6.35
C ALA A 51 0.52 0.29 -7.63
N VAL A 52 -0.47 0.92 -8.29
CA VAL A 52 -1.09 0.42 -9.52
C VAL A 52 -0.68 1.24 -10.75
N SER A 53 -0.41 2.54 -10.59
CA SER A 53 -0.15 3.45 -11.72
C SER A 53 1.33 3.60 -12.10
N ASP A 54 2.28 3.28 -11.21
CA ASP A 54 3.71 3.41 -11.54
C ASP A 54 4.19 2.28 -12.45
N VAL A 55 5.03 2.65 -13.42
CA VAL A 55 5.62 1.73 -14.41
C VAL A 55 6.70 0.86 -13.77
N ASN A 56 7.38 1.35 -12.72
CA ASN A 56 8.52 0.67 -12.12
C ASN A 56 8.11 -0.27 -10.97
N ASP A 57 8.49 -1.55 -11.06
CA ASP A 57 8.20 -2.57 -10.05
C ASP A 57 8.71 -2.21 -8.64
N ASP A 58 9.87 -1.57 -8.52
CA ASP A 58 10.44 -1.22 -7.21
C ASP A 58 9.65 -0.11 -6.51
N VAL A 59 9.10 0.83 -7.28
CA VAL A 59 8.23 1.89 -6.73
C VAL A 59 6.92 1.28 -6.27
N ARG A 60 6.32 0.37 -7.05
CA ARG A 60 5.10 -0.34 -6.64
C ARG A 60 5.31 -1.16 -5.36
N ARG A 61 6.43 -1.89 -5.25
CA ARG A 61 6.78 -2.65 -4.03
C ARG A 61 6.98 -1.72 -2.82
N ALA A 62 7.61 -0.57 -3.02
CA ALA A 62 7.78 0.43 -1.96
C ALA A 62 6.43 1.00 -1.49
N ALA A 63 5.49 1.25 -2.40
CA ALA A 63 4.15 1.71 -2.06
C ALA A 63 3.36 0.68 -1.23
N VAL A 64 3.39 -0.60 -1.63
CA VAL A 64 2.74 -1.69 -0.88
C VAL A 64 3.40 -1.89 0.49
N THR A 65 4.72 -1.81 0.57
CA THR A 65 5.43 -1.87 1.86
C THR A 65 5.06 -0.68 2.75
N GLY A 66 4.90 0.51 2.15
CA GLY A 66 4.45 1.72 2.81
C GLY A 66 3.07 1.62 3.46
N LEU A 67 2.13 0.90 2.82
CA LEU A 67 0.80 0.63 3.39
C LEU A 67 0.89 -0.16 4.70
N GLY A 68 1.83 -1.10 4.80
CA GLY A 68 2.09 -1.83 6.05
C GLY A 68 2.49 -0.92 7.21
N PHE A 69 3.29 0.12 6.95
CA PHE A 69 3.68 1.10 7.97
C PHE A 69 2.52 2.03 8.37
N LEU A 70 1.64 2.39 7.45
CA LEU A 70 0.44 3.18 7.78
C LEU A 70 -0.56 2.38 8.63
N LEU A 71 -0.77 1.12 8.28
CA LEU A 71 -1.82 0.26 8.82
C LEU A 71 -1.34 -0.64 9.97
N PHE A 72 -0.14 -0.43 10.51
CA PHE A 72 0.44 -1.24 11.59
C PHE A 72 -0.50 -1.41 12.82
N ARG A 73 -1.39 -0.44 13.09
CA ARG A 73 -2.37 -0.52 14.18
C ARG A 73 -3.62 -1.36 13.87
N SER A 74 -3.89 -1.63 12.60
CA SER A 74 -5.03 -2.42 12.09
C SER A 74 -4.51 -3.56 11.21
N SER A 75 -3.82 -4.51 11.84
CA SER A 75 -3.23 -5.67 11.14
C SER A 75 -4.26 -6.58 10.46
N TYR A 76 -5.56 -6.40 10.72
CA TYR A 76 -6.63 -7.17 10.08
C TYR A 76 -6.97 -6.68 8.66
N GLU A 77 -6.89 -5.38 8.38
CA GLU A 77 -7.22 -4.82 7.05
C GLU A 77 -6.16 -5.10 5.98
N ILE A 78 -4.88 -5.19 6.37
CA ILE A 78 -3.82 -5.60 5.43
C ILE A 78 -4.01 -7.06 4.96
N MET A 79 -4.57 -7.91 5.83
CA MET A 79 -4.82 -9.32 5.52
C MET A 79 -6.01 -9.46 4.57
N SER A 80 -7.10 -8.70 4.76
CA SER A 80 -8.24 -8.74 3.82
C SER A 80 -7.87 -8.20 2.44
N PHE A 81 -7.09 -7.12 2.35
CA PHE A 81 -6.68 -6.53 1.06
C PHE A 81 -5.73 -7.45 0.28
N SER A 82 -4.82 -8.14 0.97
CA SER A 82 -3.95 -9.15 0.35
C SER A 82 -4.73 -10.40 -0.12
N LEU A 83 -5.83 -10.75 0.55
CA LEU A 83 -6.70 -11.86 0.16
C LEU A 83 -7.62 -11.52 -1.01
N GLU A 84 -7.96 -10.24 -1.22
CA GLU A 84 -8.70 -9.82 -2.43
C GLU A 84 -7.81 -9.70 -3.67
N ALA A 85 -6.53 -9.35 -3.52
CA ALA A 85 -5.57 -9.31 -4.62
C ALA A 85 -5.09 -10.70 -5.09
N SER A 86 -5.34 -11.75 -4.32
CA SER A 86 -5.06 -13.14 -4.68
C SER A 86 -6.39 -13.90 -4.81
N PRO A 87 -6.84 -14.29 -6.02
CA PRO A 87 -8.17 -14.88 -6.23
C PRO A 87 -8.36 -16.28 -5.62
N ARG A 88 -7.45 -16.74 -4.74
CA ARG A 88 -7.36 -18.13 -4.30
C ARG A 88 -7.75 -18.41 -2.85
N VAL A 89 -7.88 -17.40 -2.00
CA VAL A 89 -8.33 -17.62 -0.61
C VAL A 89 -9.18 -16.43 -0.17
N ARG A 90 -10.49 -16.64 0.01
CA ARG A 90 -11.36 -15.71 0.73
C ARG A 90 -11.72 -16.31 2.08
N ILE A 91 -11.42 -15.60 3.16
CA ILE A 91 -11.88 -15.95 4.50
C ILE A 91 -13.34 -15.51 4.59
N ILE A 92 -14.26 -16.48 4.70
CA ILE A 92 -15.65 -16.24 5.09
C ILE A 92 -15.80 -16.90 6.46
N GLU A 93 -16.15 -16.12 7.47
CA GLU A 93 -16.54 -16.61 8.81
C GLU A 93 -15.50 -17.50 9.55
N GLY A 94 -14.22 -17.13 9.51
CA GLY A 94 -13.23 -17.68 10.43
C GLY A 94 -12.89 -19.17 10.27
N ARG A 95 -13.21 -19.79 9.13
CA ARG A 95 -12.69 -21.12 8.75
C ARG A 95 -11.84 -21.07 7.49
N TRP A 96 -10.72 -21.79 7.54
CA TRP A 96 -9.93 -22.14 6.35
C TRP A 96 -10.73 -23.15 5.53
N ILE A 97 -11.25 -22.74 4.39
CA ILE A 97 -11.86 -23.65 3.41
C ILE A 97 -11.02 -23.54 2.14
N GLU A 98 -10.21 -24.57 1.88
CA GLU A 98 -9.60 -24.75 0.56
C GLU A 98 -10.72 -25.00 -0.44
N TRP A 99 -10.90 -24.11 -1.42
CA TRP A 99 -11.84 -24.32 -2.51
C TRP A 99 -11.29 -25.38 -3.47
N ALA A 100 -11.84 -26.59 -3.38
CA ALA A 100 -11.82 -27.56 -4.46
C ALA A 100 -12.71 -27.03 -5.61
N GLY A 101 -12.17 -26.91 -6.82
CA GLY A 101 -12.99 -26.68 -8.01
C GLY A 101 -12.38 -25.79 -9.08
N PHE A 102 -11.26 -26.21 -9.68
CA PHE A 102 -11.01 -25.91 -11.09
C PHE A 102 -11.53 -27.10 -11.89
N ALA A 103 -12.85 -27.10 -12.14
CA ALA A 103 -13.50 -27.99 -13.09
C ALA A 103 -14.62 -27.21 -13.77
N GLY A 104 -14.34 -26.78 -15.01
CA GLY A 104 -15.27 -26.58 -16.12
C GLY A 104 -16.49 -25.67 -15.91
N ASN A 105 -16.43 -24.47 -16.49
CA ASN A 105 -17.29 -24.11 -17.64
C ASN A 105 -16.69 -22.92 -18.38
#